data_AF-A0A3S0UZZ0-F1
#
_entry.id   AF-A0A3S0UZZ0-F1
#
_cell.length_a   1.000
_cell.length_b   1.000
_cell.length_c   1.000
_cell.angle_alpha   90.00
_cell.angle_beta   90.00
_cell.angle_gamma   90.00
#
_symmetry.space_group_name_H-M   'P 1'
#
loop_
_entity.id
_entity.type
_entity.pdbx_description
1 polymer ?
#
loop_
_entity_poly.entity_id
_entity_poly.type
_entity_poly.pdbx_seq_one_letter_code
_entity_poly.pdbx_strand_id
1 'polypeptide(L)'
;MVFMKSELEAITLCFLPTPGESVIKRKDNKNKFPTGMLFKQKGYTVKFMYGGDSFFDNMGDFFSGNGYEIVDRKTFEPNEITFANIWDVCDEDMYNKAITEINKEAAANKPFFNHIMTVSNHRPFTYPNGKIDIPGDAKSLDGGVKCIDYYFSQTNRQTISIDFKTQSKSSY
;
A
#
# COMPACT_ATOMS: atom_id res chain seq x y z
N MET A 1 -9.35 -15.09 -7.43
CA MET A 1 -8.92 -14.68 -6.07
C MET A 1 -7.80 -15.57 -5.50
N VAL A 2 -7.00 -16.25 -6.33
CA VAL A 2 -5.84 -17.07 -5.90
C VAL A 2 -4.51 -16.37 -6.22
N PHE A 3 -4.43 -15.63 -7.34
CA PHE A 3 -3.20 -15.00 -7.83
C PHE A 3 -2.66 -13.84 -6.98
N MET A 4 -3.53 -12.93 -6.51
CA MET A 4 -3.12 -11.74 -5.71
C MET A 4 -2.31 -12.09 -4.45
N LYS A 5 -2.58 -13.27 -3.87
CA LYS A 5 -2.05 -13.65 -2.55
C LYS A 5 -0.67 -14.27 -2.66
N SER A 6 -0.47 -15.11 -3.68
CA SER A 6 0.85 -15.65 -4.02
C SER A 6 1.82 -14.55 -4.44
N GLU A 7 1.34 -13.49 -5.09
CA GLU A 7 2.16 -12.33 -5.48
C GLU A 7 2.58 -11.51 -4.25
N LEU A 8 1.64 -11.24 -3.34
CA LEU A 8 1.92 -10.52 -2.10
C LEU A 8 2.91 -11.29 -1.20
N GLU A 9 2.78 -12.62 -1.14
CA GLU A 9 3.73 -13.51 -0.48
C GLU A 9 5.12 -13.45 -1.11
N ALA A 10 5.21 -13.52 -2.44
CA ALA A 10 6.47 -13.49 -3.16
C ALA A 10 7.23 -12.18 -2.96
N ILE A 11 6.55 -11.03 -3.05
CA ILE A 11 7.16 -9.71 -2.85
C ILE A 11 7.57 -9.50 -1.38
N THR A 12 6.76 -10.01 -0.44
CA THR A 12 7.00 -9.78 0.99
C THR A 12 8.08 -10.71 1.55
N LEU A 13 8.08 -11.99 1.17
CA LEU A 13 8.97 -13.02 1.71
C LEU A 13 10.14 -13.38 0.80
N CYS A 14 10.18 -12.87 -0.44
CA CYS A 14 11.14 -13.26 -1.46
C CYS A 14 11.17 -14.77 -1.74
N PHE A 15 10.05 -15.47 -1.49
CA PHE A 15 9.88 -16.88 -1.82
C PHE A 15 9.22 -17.06 -3.18
N LEU A 16 9.58 -18.14 -3.87
CA LEU A 16 8.82 -18.59 -5.03
C LEU A 16 7.42 -19.02 -4.58
N PRO A 17 6.38 -18.76 -5.39
CA PRO A 17 5.03 -19.18 -5.06
C PRO A 17 5.00 -20.70 -4.84
N THR A 18 4.54 -21.12 -3.65
CA THR A 18 4.46 -22.53 -3.30
C THR A 18 3.11 -23.11 -3.73
N PRO A 19 3.04 -24.38 -4.16
CA PRO A 19 1.76 -25.05 -4.40
C PRO A 19 0.96 -25.09 -3.09
N GLY A 20 -0.28 -24.59 -3.11
CA GLY A 20 -1.18 -24.58 -1.96
C GLY A 20 -1.70 -23.19 -1.61
N GLU A 21 -2.31 -23.07 -0.43
CA GLU A 21 -2.80 -21.80 0.08
C GLU A 21 -1.62 -20.90 0.49
N SER A 22 -1.66 -19.62 0.11
CA SER A 22 -0.60 -18.65 0.43
C SER A 22 -0.33 -18.59 1.93
N VAL A 23 0.96 -18.44 2.30
CA VAL A 23 1.40 -18.30 3.71
C VAL A 23 0.63 -17.21 4.45
N ILE A 24 0.21 -16.14 3.78
CA ILE A 24 -0.57 -15.04 4.36
C ILE A 24 -1.83 -15.57 5.06
N LYS A 25 -2.52 -16.55 4.46
CA LYS A 25 -3.79 -17.09 4.94
C LYS A 25 -3.64 -18.25 5.91
N ARG A 26 -2.44 -18.81 6.06
CA ARG A 26 -2.23 -19.98 6.92
C ARG A 26 -2.35 -19.59 8.39
N LYS A 27 -2.61 -20.57 9.26
CA LYS A 27 -2.59 -20.36 10.72
C LYS A 27 -1.18 -20.06 11.23
N ASP A 28 -0.17 -20.59 10.57
CA ASP A 28 1.25 -20.40 10.88
C ASP A 28 1.86 -19.24 10.08
N ASN A 29 1.16 -18.12 9.94
CA ASN A 29 1.57 -17.00 9.08
C ASN A 29 2.53 -15.97 9.75
N LYS A 30 2.87 -16.15 11.03
CA LYS A 30 3.72 -15.23 11.82
C LYS A 30 5.17 -15.69 11.88
N ASN A 31 6.04 -14.80 12.35
CA ASN A 31 7.49 -15.06 12.52
C ASN A 31 8.17 -15.59 11.23
N LYS A 32 7.65 -15.15 10.08
CA LYS A 32 8.33 -15.22 8.80
C LYS A 32 9.35 -14.09 8.76
N PHE A 33 10.37 -14.22 7.93
CA PHE A 33 11.44 -13.23 7.82
C PHE A 33 11.24 -12.41 6.54
N PRO A 34 10.25 -11.49 6.49
CA PRO A 34 9.98 -10.70 5.30
C PRO A 34 11.06 -9.65 5.06
N THR A 35 11.10 -9.11 3.85
CA THR A 35 11.95 -7.98 3.48
C THR A 35 11.79 -6.79 4.44
N GLY A 36 10.58 -6.50 4.92
CA GLY A 36 10.36 -5.45 5.92
C GLY A 36 11.10 -5.69 7.24
N MET A 37 11.30 -6.95 7.66
CA MET A 37 12.04 -7.26 8.87
C MET A 37 13.52 -6.88 8.74
N LEU A 38 14.12 -7.03 7.55
CA LEU A 38 15.47 -6.57 7.26
C LEU A 38 15.59 -5.04 7.39
N PHE A 39 14.62 -4.30 6.88
CA PHE A 39 14.57 -2.84 7.03
C PHE A 39 14.36 -2.42 8.49
N LYS A 40 13.47 -3.10 9.20
CA LYS A 40 13.22 -2.86 10.63
C LYS A 40 14.48 -3.04 11.48
N GLN A 41 15.26 -4.08 11.22
CA GLN A 41 16.56 -4.30 11.88
C GLN A 41 17.58 -3.18 11.60
N LYS A 42 17.43 -2.46 10.48
CA LYS A 42 18.25 -1.30 10.13
C LYS A 42 17.68 0.03 10.65
N GLY A 43 16.65 -0.02 11.51
CA GLY A 43 16.05 1.16 12.15
C GLY A 43 14.96 1.85 11.31
N TYR A 44 14.45 1.20 10.26
CA TYR A 44 13.36 1.76 9.46
C TYR A 44 12.03 1.59 10.17
N THR A 45 11.12 2.55 10.00
CA THR A 45 9.69 2.29 10.17
C THR A 45 9.22 1.43 8.99
N VAL A 46 8.32 0.50 9.25
CA VAL A 46 7.90 -0.49 8.26
C VAL A 46 6.39 -0.59 8.33
N LYS A 47 5.69 -0.15 7.28
CA LYS A 47 4.22 -0.13 7.23
C LYS A 47 3.67 -0.94 6.07
N PHE A 48 2.54 -1.59 6.30
CA PHE A 48 1.66 -2.10 5.25
C PHE A 48 0.45 -1.18 5.15
N MET A 49 0.20 -0.65 3.96
CA MET A 49 -0.82 0.36 3.68
C MET A 49 -1.84 -0.19 2.68
N TYR A 50 -3.12 -0.22 3.05
CA TYR A 50 -4.19 -0.83 2.27
C TYR A 50 -5.51 -0.07 2.42
N GLY A 51 -6.18 0.24 1.31
CA GLY A 51 -7.44 1.00 1.33
C GLY A 51 -8.66 0.24 1.90
N GLY A 52 -8.55 -1.08 2.05
CA GLY A 52 -9.60 -1.94 2.61
C GLY A 52 -9.41 -2.30 4.08
N ASP A 53 -10.27 -3.19 4.57
CA ASP A 53 -10.08 -3.78 5.90
C ASP A 53 -8.99 -4.86 5.84
N SER A 54 -7.88 -4.64 6.53
CA SER A 54 -6.75 -5.59 6.56
C SER A 54 -7.10 -6.92 7.25
N PHE A 55 -8.21 -7.00 7.98
CA PHE A 55 -8.73 -8.29 8.48
C PHE A 55 -9.06 -9.25 7.33
N PHE A 56 -9.45 -8.72 6.17
CA PHE A 56 -9.69 -9.51 4.97
C PHE A 56 -8.44 -10.31 4.58
N ASP A 57 -8.63 -11.58 4.24
CA ASP A 57 -7.56 -12.51 3.86
C ASP A 57 -6.41 -12.66 4.88
N ASN A 58 -6.66 -12.29 6.14
CA ASN A 58 -5.68 -12.39 7.23
C ASN A 58 -4.42 -11.52 7.02
N MET A 59 -4.51 -10.47 6.19
CA MET A 59 -3.37 -9.62 5.85
C MET A 59 -2.86 -8.85 7.08
N GLY A 60 -3.76 -8.29 7.89
CA GLY A 60 -3.40 -7.56 9.11
C GLY A 60 -2.67 -8.46 10.11
N ASP A 61 -3.15 -9.69 10.30
CA ASP A 61 -2.51 -10.68 11.19
C ASP A 61 -1.13 -11.11 10.66
N PHE A 62 -1.01 -11.34 9.35
CA PHE A 62 0.27 -11.65 8.71
C PHE A 62 1.26 -10.49 8.83
N PHE A 63 0.92 -9.29 8.38
CA PHE A 63 1.86 -8.16 8.36
C PHE A 63 2.25 -7.73 9.78
N SER A 64 1.29 -7.62 10.71
CA SER A 64 1.59 -7.29 12.11
C SER A 64 2.43 -8.37 12.80
N GLY A 65 2.08 -9.65 12.59
CA GLY A 65 2.82 -10.80 13.08
C GLY A 65 4.23 -10.95 12.49
N ASN A 66 4.56 -10.18 11.46
CA ASN A 66 5.87 -10.13 10.81
C ASN A 66 6.52 -8.74 10.88
N GLY A 67 6.09 -7.90 11.83
CA GLY A 67 6.80 -6.68 12.21
C GLY A 67 6.39 -5.41 11.48
N TYR A 68 5.33 -5.42 10.68
CA TYR A 68 4.79 -4.23 10.02
C TYR A 68 3.78 -3.53 10.94
N GLU A 69 3.77 -2.21 10.89
CA GLU A 69 2.63 -1.39 11.33
C GLU A 69 1.55 -1.41 10.24
N ILE A 70 0.27 -1.34 10.63
CA ILE A 70 -0.85 -1.43 9.69
C ILE A 70 -1.51 -0.07 9.53
N VAL A 71 -1.62 0.38 8.29
CA VAL A 71 -2.41 1.55 7.88
C VAL A 71 -3.51 1.03 6.95
N ASP A 72 -4.69 0.82 7.49
CA ASP A 72 -5.82 0.27 6.74
C ASP A 72 -7.04 1.20 6.79
N ARG A 73 -8.19 0.76 6.24
CA ARG A 73 -9.44 1.52 6.25
C ARG A 73 -9.81 2.09 7.63
N LYS A 74 -9.48 1.41 8.74
CA LYS A 74 -9.82 1.86 10.10
C LYS A 74 -8.96 3.03 10.58
N THR A 75 -7.87 3.31 9.89
CA THR A 75 -6.95 4.42 10.20
C THR A 75 -7.29 5.73 9.47
N PHE A 76 -8.29 5.69 8.58
CA PHE A 76 -8.78 6.88 7.89
C PHE A 76 -9.74 7.67 8.78
N GLU A 77 -9.50 8.96 8.86
CA GLU A 77 -10.46 9.91 9.41
C GLU A 77 -11.60 10.14 8.39
N PRO A 78 -12.83 10.45 8.83
CA PRO A 78 -13.97 10.62 7.92
C PRO A 78 -13.76 11.65 6.80
N ASN A 79 -12.95 12.68 7.05
CA ASN A 79 -12.62 13.73 6.08
C ASN A 79 -11.50 13.35 5.11
N GLU A 80 -10.80 12.23 5.31
CA GLU A 80 -9.78 11.71 4.39
C GLU A 80 -10.38 10.82 3.29
N ILE A 81 -11.67 10.48 3.38
CA ILE A 81 -12.35 9.59 2.44
C ILE A 81 -13.24 10.42 1.51
N THR A 82 -12.82 10.53 0.24
CA THR A 82 -13.57 11.24 -0.80
C THR A 82 -14.40 10.27 -1.64
N PHE A 83 -13.95 9.02 -1.79
CA PHE A 83 -14.68 7.98 -2.49
C PHE A 83 -14.37 6.62 -1.86
N ALA A 84 -15.42 5.85 -1.55
CA ALA A 84 -15.30 4.49 -1.05
C ALA A 84 -16.44 3.62 -1.55
N ASN A 85 -16.19 2.32 -1.64
CA ASN A 85 -17.22 1.30 -1.75
C ASN A 85 -17.34 0.53 -0.42
N ILE A 86 -18.12 -0.56 -0.41
CA ILE A 86 -18.33 -1.39 0.79
C ILE A 86 -17.07 -2.14 1.26
N TRP A 87 -16.06 -2.25 0.41
CA TRP A 87 -14.83 -3.00 0.65
C TRP A 87 -13.66 -2.06 0.98
N ASP A 88 -13.48 -1.00 0.20
CA ASP A 88 -12.24 -0.22 0.19
C ASP A 88 -12.49 1.27 -0.07
N VAL A 89 -11.54 2.12 0.34
CA VAL A 89 -11.42 3.51 -0.14
C VAL A 89 -10.73 3.52 -1.51
N CYS A 90 -10.92 4.56 -2.30
CA CYS A 90 -10.23 4.68 -3.59
C CYS A 90 -8.71 4.81 -3.43
N ASP A 91 -7.96 4.47 -4.48
CA ASP A 91 -6.50 4.56 -4.45
C ASP A 91 -6.01 6.01 -4.27
N GLU A 92 -6.78 7.03 -4.69
CA GLU A 92 -6.46 8.44 -4.44
C GLU A 92 -6.33 8.74 -2.95
N ASP A 93 -7.35 8.36 -2.18
CA ASP A 93 -7.40 8.59 -0.74
C ASP A 93 -6.28 7.79 -0.05
N MET A 94 -6.02 6.56 -0.50
CA MET A 94 -4.91 5.75 0.00
C MET A 94 -3.54 6.38 -0.29
N TYR A 95 -3.31 6.91 -1.50
CA TYR A 95 -2.07 7.61 -1.82
C TYR A 95 -1.94 8.91 -1.00
N ASN A 96 -3.01 9.68 -0.83
CA ASN A 96 -2.99 10.88 0.01
C ASN A 96 -2.66 10.55 1.48
N LYS A 97 -3.24 9.48 2.02
CA LYS A 97 -2.92 8.97 3.35
C LYS A 97 -1.46 8.50 3.43
N ALA A 98 -0.98 7.77 2.43
CA ALA A 98 0.41 7.33 2.36
C ALA A 98 1.41 8.50 2.36
N ILE A 99 1.13 9.55 1.58
CA ILE A 99 1.95 10.78 1.56
C ILE A 99 1.94 11.45 2.94
N THR A 100 0.77 11.51 3.60
CA THR A 100 0.66 12.05 4.95
C THR A 100 1.51 11.26 5.95
N GLU A 101 1.47 9.93 5.89
CA GLU A 101 2.29 9.07 6.74
C GLU A 101 3.79 9.21 6.44
N ILE A 102 4.17 9.24 5.17
CA ILE A 102 5.56 9.45 4.72
C ILE A 102 6.08 10.81 5.20
N ASN A 103 5.28 11.88 5.11
CA ASN A 103 5.68 13.21 5.58
C ASN A 103 5.90 13.24 7.09
N LYS A 104 5.09 12.50 7.88
CA LYS A 104 5.32 12.35 9.33
C LYS A 104 6.62 11.61 9.61
N GLU A 105 6.91 10.54 8.87
CA GLU A 105 8.15 9.76 9.02
C GLU A 105 9.39 10.57 8.66
N ALA A 106 9.32 11.33 7.55
CA ALA A 106 10.36 12.23 7.10
C ALA A 106 10.61 13.37 8.11
N ALA A 107 9.55 14.00 8.64
CA ALA A 107 9.66 15.05 9.65
C ALA A 107 10.28 14.53 10.96
N ALA A 108 10.07 13.25 11.28
CA ALA A 108 10.70 12.59 12.42
C ALA A 108 12.17 12.16 12.16
N ASN A 109 12.73 12.44 10.97
CA ASN A 109 14.06 12.01 10.53
C ASN A 109 14.27 10.49 10.66
N LYS A 110 13.23 9.69 10.45
CA LYS A 110 13.32 8.23 10.46
C LYS A 110 13.29 7.70 9.02
N PRO A 111 14.19 6.78 8.64
CA PRO A 111 14.05 6.07 7.38
C PRO A 111 12.80 5.18 7.44
N PHE A 112 12.14 5.00 6.30
CA PHE A 112 10.86 4.27 6.22
C PHE A 112 10.81 3.32 5.02
N PHE A 113 10.07 2.23 5.18
CA PHE A 113 9.72 1.27 4.13
C PHE A 113 8.21 1.04 4.17
N ASN A 114 7.51 1.51 3.15
CA ASN A 114 6.05 1.45 3.09
C ASN A 114 5.60 0.56 1.93
N HIS A 115 4.91 -0.54 2.25
CA HIS A 115 4.30 -1.42 1.27
C HIS A 115 2.86 -0.98 1.05
N ILE A 116 2.56 -0.42 -0.13
CA ILE A 116 1.24 0.11 -0.48
C ILE A 116 0.56 -0.86 -1.45
N MET A 117 -0.64 -1.33 -1.12
CA MET A 117 -1.44 -2.21 -1.97
C MET A 117 -2.68 -1.48 -2.50
N THR A 118 -2.75 -1.31 -3.82
CA THR A 118 -3.86 -0.65 -4.54
C THR A 118 -5.05 -1.58 -4.77
N VAL A 119 -6.26 -1.02 -4.89
CA VAL A 119 -7.51 -1.81 -4.96
C VAL A 119 -8.44 -1.44 -6.12
N SER A 120 -8.27 -0.28 -6.79
CA SER A 120 -9.24 0.18 -7.81
C SER A 120 -9.32 -0.75 -9.04
N ASN A 121 -8.31 -1.58 -9.26
CA ASN A 121 -8.30 -2.61 -10.30
C ASN A 121 -9.00 -3.92 -9.88
N HIS A 122 -9.62 -3.97 -8.71
CA HIS A 122 -10.44 -5.09 -8.29
C HIS A 122 -11.87 -4.94 -8.82
N ARG A 123 -12.48 -6.05 -9.28
CA ARG A 123 -13.88 -6.05 -9.72
C ARG A 123 -14.80 -5.53 -8.59
N PRO A 124 -15.80 -4.68 -8.88
CA PRO A 124 -16.30 -4.33 -10.21
C PRO A 124 -15.64 -3.08 -10.83
N PHE A 125 -14.37 -2.78 -10.52
CA PHE A 125 -13.60 -1.65 -11.05
C PHE A 125 -14.22 -0.30 -10.71
N THR A 126 -14.30 0.01 -9.42
CA THR A 126 -14.86 1.26 -8.93
C THR A 126 -13.78 2.32 -8.79
N TYR A 127 -13.95 3.42 -9.51
CA TYR A 127 -13.12 4.62 -9.44
C TYR A 127 -13.99 5.87 -9.63
N PRO A 128 -13.60 7.04 -9.10
CA PRO A 128 -14.38 8.28 -9.19
C PRO A 128 -14.45 8.83 -10.62
N ASN A 129 -15.58 9.47 -10.94
CA ASN A 129 -15.77 10.20 -12.20
C ASN A 129 -14.89 11.46 -12.28
N GLY A 130 -14.50 11.85 -13.49
CA GLY A 130 -13.84 13.14 -13.76
C GLY A 130 -12.34 13.17 -13.43
N LYS A 131 -11.72 12.04 -13.10
CA LYS A 131 -10.26 11.94 -12.85
C LYS A 131 -9.47 11.51 -14.08
N ILE A 132 -10.10 10.68 -14.92
CA ILE A 132 -9.58 10.22 -16.21
C ILE A 132 -10.66 10.38 -17.28
N ASP A 133 -10.29 10.17 -18.53
CA ASP A 133 -11.18 10.24 -19.70
C ASP A 133 -12.15 9.05 -19.84
N ILE A 134 -11.98 8.00 -19.02
CA ILE A 134 -12.91 6.87 -18.94
C ILE A 134 -13.89 7.13 -17.77
N PRO A 135 -15.20 7.19 -18.02
CA PRO A 135 -16.20 7.31 -16.96
C PRO A 135 -16.12 6.18 -15.92
N GLY A 136 -16.34 6.49 -14.65
CA GLY A 136 -16.34 5.55 -13.52
C GLY A 136 -17.55 4.61 -13.48
N ASP A 137 -18.65 5.00 -14.10
CA ASP A 137 -19.82 4.13 -14.32
C ASP A 137 -19.56 3.01 -15.34
N ALA A 138 -18.55 3.18 -16.21
CA ALA A 138 -18.12 2.16 -17.17
C ALA A 138 -17.58 0.90 -16.49
N LYS A 139 -17.09 1.01 -15.24
CA LYS A 139 -16.66 -0.15 -14.43
C LYS A 139 -15.74 -1.09 -15.21
N SER A 140 -14.74 -0.50 -15.86
CA SER A 140 -13.88 -1.20 -16.82
C SER A 140 -12.49 -1.48 -16.25
N LEU A 141 -11.87 -2.55 -16.73
CA LEU A 141 -10.49 -2.89 -16.40
C LEU A 141 -9.53 -1.76 -16.79
N ASP A 142 -9.66 -1.25 -18.02
CA ASP A 142 -8.81 -0.18 -18.55
C ASP A 142 -8.97 1.11 -17.74
N GLY A 143 -10.20 1.43 -17.31
CA GLY A 143 -10.47 2.54 -16.41
C GLY A 143 -9.80 2.38 -15.05
N GLY A 144 -9.90 1.20 -14.43
CA GLY A 144 -9.23 0.90 -13.16
C GLY A 144 -7.71 1.04 -13.25
N VAL A 145 -7.09 0.48 -14.29
CA VAL A 145 -5.64 0.58 -14.54
C VAL A 145 -5.22 2.03 -14.78
N LYS A 146 -5.93 2.76 -15.64
CA LYS A 146 -5.61 4.16 -15.97
C LYS A 146 -5.80 5.08 -14.77
N CYS A 147 -6.77 4.79 -13.90
CA CYS A 147 -6.99 5.54 -12.68
C CYS A 147 -5.81 5.37 -11.69
N ILE A 148 -5.32 4.14 -11.53
CA ILE A 148 -4.13 3.87 -10.70
C ILE A 148 -2.91 4.62 -11.25
N ASP A 149 -2.66 4.55 -12.56
CA ASP A 149 -1.54 5.25 -13.21
C ASP A 149 -1.63 6.77 -13.01
N TYR A 150 -2.82 7.34 -13.19
CA TYR A 150 -3.07 8.75 -12.92
C TYR A 150 -2.66 9.13 -11.49
N TYR A 151 -3.14 8.41 -10.47
CA TYR A 151 -2.80 8.72 -9.09
C TYR A 151 -1.33 8.52 -8.77
N PHE A 152 -0.72 7.44 -9.26
CA PHE A 152 0.72 7.21 -9.09
C PHE A 152 1.54 8.36 -9.70
N SER A 153 1.16 8.86 -10.87
CA SER A 153 1.81 10.02 -11.50
C SER A 153 1.68 11.30 -10.66
N GLN A 154 0.52 11.51 -10.02
CA GLN A 154 0.27 12.65 -9.14
C GLN A 154 1.11 12.56 -7.85
N THR A 155 1.15 11.37 -7.24
CA THR A 155 1.99 11.09 -6.07
C THR A 155 3.46 11.33 -6.40
N ASN A 156 3.98 10.81 -7.51
CA ASN A 156 5.36 11.05 -7.91
C ASN A 156 5.68 12.53 -8.08
N ARG A 157 4.77 13.32 -8.66
CA ARG A 157 4.95 14.78 -8.74
C ARG A 157 5.05 15.42 -7.35
N GLN A 158 4.24 14.99 -6.39
CA GLN A 158 4.29 15.51 -5.02
C GLN A 158 5.53 15.03 -4.26
N THR A 159 5.91 13.75 -4.36
CA THR A 159 7.10 13.18 -3.72
C THR A 159 8.41 13.74 -4.29
N ILE A 160 8.50 13.95 -5.61
CA ILE A 160 9.63 14.66 -6.24
C ILE A 160 9.62 16.14 -5.84
N SER A 161 8.47 16.76 -5.57
CA SER A 161 8.43 18.12 -5.01
C SER A 161 8.87 18.17 -3.55
N ILE A 162 8.77 17.04 -2.83
CA ILE A 162 9.35 16.82 -1.49
C ILE A 162 10.85 16.50 -1.60
N ASP A 163 11.50 16.83 -2.74
CA ASP A 163 12.85 16.38 -3.05
C ASP A 163 13.81 16.58 -1.88
N PHE A 164 14.50 15.47 -1.63
CA PHE A 164 15.59 15.35 -0.70
C PHE A 164 16.59 16.45 -1.03
N LYS A 165 16.61 17.54 -0.24
CA LYS A 165 17.82 18.36 -0.13
C LYS A 165 18.92 17.38 0.26
N THR A 166 19.68 16.94 -0.74
CA THR A 166 20.86 16.12 -0.57
C THR A 166 21.68 16.80 0.50
N GLN A 167 21.77 16.19 1.69
CA GLN A 167 22.83 16.55 2.61
C GLN A 167 24.12 16.07 1.96
N SER A 168 24.69 16.90 1.07
CA SER A 168 26.10 16.81 0.72
C SER A 168 26.89 17.20 1.97
N LYS A 169 27.07 16.24 2.89
CA LYS A 169 28.16 16.34 3.85
C LYS A 169 29.45 16.09 3.08
N SER A 170 30.03 17.18 2.60
CA SER A 170 31.47 17.24 2.34
C SER A 170 32.18 17.08 3.68
N SER A 171 32.84 15.94 3.88
CA SER A 171 33.78 15.73 4.97
C SER A 171 34.76 14.64 4.53
N TYR A 172 35.72 15.00 3.68
CA TYR A 172 37.14 14.64 3.73
C TYR A 172 37.92 15.68 2.94
#